data_AF-A0A848TGJ7-F1
#
_entry.id   AF-A0A848TGJ7-F1
#
_cell.length_a   1.000
_cell.length_b   1.000
_cell.length_c   1.000
_cell.angle_alpha   90.00
_cell.angle_beta   90.00
_cell.angle_gamma   90.00
#
_symmetry.space_group_name_H-M   'P 1'
#
loop_
_entity.id
_entity.type
_entity.pdbx_description
1 polymer ?
#
loop_
_entity_poly.entity_id
_entity_poly.type
_entity_poly.pdbx_seq_one_letter_code
_entity_poly.pdbx_strand_id
1 'polypeptide(L)'
;MRDSLWKRLVLTFLGTYAALLLVAGLGQITDPFIHYDDYPALVLDAEAYYEKTLAEGRWFSYLWHLRGIETPAWVNFQLYLVGWSLFVAAAALNVFRTGELRFPLLLSVLVVLSPQTTLISGWFNSLIPGIWLMAAYTVTALFVSPRVGRWLLVPFVPVA
;
A
#
# COMPACT_ATOMS: atom_id res chain seq x y z
N MET A 1 26.68 3.48 1.94
CA MET A 1 25.68 2.93 0.97
C MET A 1 24.27 2.93 1.52
N ARG A 2 24.02 2.42 2.74
CA ARG A 2 22.68 2.35 3.33
C ARG A 2 22.01 3.73 3.51
N ASP A 3 22.77 4.75 3.94
CA ASP A 3 22.26 6.13 4.09
C ASP A 3 21.88 6.77 2.76
N SER A 4 22.55 6.38 1.67
CA SER A 4 22.20 6.82 0.32
C SER A 4 20.88 6.19 -0.14
N LEU A 5 20.64 4.92 0.20
CA LEU A 5 19.40 4.23 -0.15
C LEU A 5 18.19 4.77 0.60
N TRP A 6 18.33 5.09 1.89
CA TRP A 6 17.28 5.74 2.68
C TRP A 6 16.89 7.10 2.10
N LYS A 7 17.88 7.94 1.76
CA LYS A 7 17.62 9.23 1.11
C LYS A 7 16.86 9.04 -0.20
N ARG A 8 17.26 8.08 -1.04
CA ARG A 8 16.56 7.78 -2.30
C ARG A 8 15.13 7.31 -2.04
N LEU A 9 14.91 6.42 -1.07
CA LEU A 9 13.57 5.97 -0.69
C LEU A 9 12.69 7.13 -0.23
N VAL A 10 13.19 8.01 0.66
CA VAL A 10 12.43 9.18 1.13
C VAL A 10 12.05 10.09 -0.03
N LEU A 11 13.00 10.42 -0.91
CA LEU A 11 12.71 11.30 -2.05
C LEU A 11 11.72 10.68 -3.04
N THR A 12 11.87 9.40 -3.37
CA THR A 12 10.92 8.68 -4.24
C THR A 12 9.55 8.57 -3.57
N PHE A 13 9.49 8.27 -2.27
CA PHE A 13 8.25 8.22 -1.49
C PHE A 13 7.53 9.57 -1.51
N LEU A 14 8.21 10.66 -1.19
CA LEU A 14 7.60 11.99 -1.16
C LEU A 14 7.07 12.41 -2.54
N GLY A 15 7.82 12.15 -3.61
CA GLY A 15 7.37 12.43 -4.98
C GLY A 15 6.18 11.57 -5.39
N THR A 16 6.17 10.29 -5.01
CA THR A 16 5.06 9.37 -5.27
C THR A 16 3.81 9.76 -4.49
N TYR A 17 3.96 10.10 -3.21
CA TYR A 17 2.88 10.56 -2.35
C TYR A 17 2.27 11.86 -2.84
N ALA A 18 3.10 12.83 -3.25
CA ALA A 18 2.64 14.07 -3.86
C ALA A 18 1.82 13.82 -5.14
N ALA A 19 2.29 12.94 -6.03
CA ALA A 19 1.55 12.57 -7.23
C ALA A 19 0.22 11.85 -6.90
N LEU A 20 0.22 10.97 -5.92
CA LEU A 20 -0.97 10.25 -5.47
C LEU A 20 -2.01 11.21 -4.84
N LEU A 21 -1.56 12.20 -4.05
CA LEU A 21 -2.44 13.24 -3.52
C LEU A 21 -3.14 14.04 -4.62
N LEU A 22 -2.46 14.29 -5.75
CA LEU A 22 -3.04 15.01 -6.89
C LEU A 22 -4.11 14.19 -7.63
N VAL A 23 -3.97 12.86 -7.69
CA VAL A 23 -4.87 12.02 -8.49
C VAL A 23 -5.99 11.38 -7.67
N ALA A 24 -5.69 10.90 -6.47
CA ALA A 24 -6.64 10.23 -5.59
C ALA A 24 -7.06 11.11 -4.40
N GLY A 25 -6.23 12.06 -3.98
CA GLY A 25 -6.48 12.86 -2.78
C GLY A 25 -7.34 14.10 -2.99
N LEU A 26 -7.39 14.70 -4.19
CA LEU A 26 -8.10 15.96 -4.42
C LEU A 26 -9.59 15.83 -4.07
N GLY A 27 -10.02 16.57 -3.04
CA GLY A 27 -11.38 16.55 -2.50
C GLY A 27 -11.69 15.38 -1.55
N GLN A 28 -10.84 14.35 -1.51
CA GLN A 28 -11.08 13.10 -0.76
C GLN A 28 -10.25 12.99 0.53
N ILE A 29 -9.32 13.91 0.80
CA ILE A 29 -8.46 13.85 2.00
C ILE A 29 -9.27 13.85 3.30
N THR A 30 -10.30 14.70 3.38
CA THR A 30 -11.14 14.86 4.59
C THR A 30 -12.45 14.08 4.52
N ASP A 31 -12.90 13.78 3.29
CA ASP A 31 -14.16 13.09 3.01
C ASP A 31 -13.96 12.12 1.83
N PRO A 32 -13.29 10.98 2.06
CA PRO A 32 -12.96 10.05 0.98
C PRO A 32 -14.21 9.36 0.45
N PHE A 33 -14.26 9.13 -0.85
CA PHE A 33 -15.30 8.31 -1.45
C PHE A 33 -15.08 6.84 -1.09
N ILE A 34 -16.12 6.18 -0.59
CA ILE A 34 -16.07 4.80 -0.11
C ILE A 34 -17.02 3.95 -0.95
N HIS A 35 -16.52 2.88 -1.56
CA HIS A 35 -17.38 1.93 -2.24
C HIS A 35 -18.28 1.20 -1.24
N TYR A 36 -19.52 0.94 -1.65
CA TYR A 36 -20.54 0.31 -0.80
C TYR A 36 -20.04 -0.96 -0.11
N ASP A 37 -19.29 -1.79 -0.82
CA ASP A 37 -18.82 -3.07 -0.34
C ASP A 37 -17.52 -2.98 0.49
N ASP A 38 -16.99 -1.77 0.71
CA ASP A 38 -15.92 -1.46 1.65
C ASP A 38 -16.44 -0.97 3.02
N TYR A 39 -17.74 -0.69 3.15
CA TYR A 39 -18.34 -0.28 4.42
C TYR A 39 -18.17 -1.30 5.55
N PRO A 40 -18.37 -2.63 5.33
CA PRO A 40 -18.10 -3.61 6.38
C PRO A 40 -16.67 -3.51 6.94
N ALA A 41 -15.70 -3.18 6.09
CA ALA A 41 -14.32 -2.96 6.50
C ALA A 41 -14.13 -1.67 7.30
N LEU A 42 -14.84 -0.60 6.93
CA LEU A 42 -14.82 0.68 7.63
C LEU A 42 -15.38 0.56 9.06
N VAL A 43 -16.52 -0.11 9.23
CA VAL A 43 -17.24 -0.22 10.52
C VAL A 43 -16.88 -1.47 11.33
N LEU A 44 -15.87 -2.23 10.89
CA LEU A 44 -15.41 -3.45 11.56
C LEU A 44 -16.47 -4.55 11.70
N ASP A 45 -17.39 -4.63 10.73
CA ASP A 45 -18.35 -5.72 10.66
C ASP A 45 -17.64 -6.98 10.15
N ALA A 46 -17.01 -7.70 11.09
CA ALA A 46 -16.24 -8.91 10.79
C ALA A 46 -17.13 -10.05 10.29
N GLU A 47 -18.40 -10.11 10.69
CA GLU A 47 -19.35 -11.13 10.23
C GLU A 47 -19.66 -10.92 8.75
N ALA A 48 -20.01 -9.69 8.36
CA ALA A 48 -20.23 -9.35 6.95
C ALA A 48 -18.94 -9.45 6.10
N TYR A 49 -17.76 -9.24 6.69
CA TYR A 49 -16.49 -9.36 5.99
C TYR A 49 -15.99 -10.82 5.83
N TYR A 50 -16.53 -11.75 6.61
CA TYR A 50 -16.02 -13.12 6.67
C TYR A 50 -16.22 -13.88 5.36
N GLU A 51 -17.37 -13.72 4.68
CA GLU A 51 -17.62 -14.37 3.40
C GLU A 51 -16.59 -13.97 2.33
N LYS A 52 -16.30 -12.66 2.23
CA LYS A 52 -15.23 -12.14 1.36
C LYS A 52 -13.86 -12.69 1.74
N THR A 53 -13.60 -12.85 3.03
CA THR A 53 -12.35 -13.42 3.54
C THR A 53 -12.15 -14.85 3.04
N LEU A 54 -13.18 -15.67 3.15
CA LEU A 54 -13.16 -17.07 2.70
C LEU A 54 -13.01 -17.18 1.18
N ALA A 55 -13.77 -16.38 0.42
CA ALA A 55 -13.79 -16.46 -1.03
C ALA A 55 -12.51 -15.92 -1.69
N GLU A 56 -11.89 -14.90 -1.11
CA GLU A 56 -10.77 -14.17 -1.72
C GLU A 56 -9.43 -14.36 -0.99
N GLY A 57 -9.40 -15.14 0.09
CA GLY A 57 -8.18 -15.39 0.87
C GLY A 57 -7.68 -14.17 1.65
N ARG A 58 -8.56 -13.22 2.00
CA ARG A 58 -8.22 -11.94 2.65
C ARG A 58 -7.98 -12.05 4.16
N TRP A 59 -7.28 -13.09 4.61
CA TRP A 59 -7.12 -13.43 6.03
C TRP A 59 -6.45 -12.33 6.86
N PHE A 60 -5.42 -11.67 6.32
CA PHE A 60 -4.80 -10.52 7.00
C PHE A 60 -5.77 -9.35 7.15
N SER A 61 -6.63 -9.12 6.15
CA SER A 61 -7.67 -8.11 6.26
C SER A 61 -8.67 -8.51 7.34
N TYR A 62 -9.12 -9.76 7.39
CA TYR A 62 -10.00 -10.23 8.47
C TYR A 62 -9.41 -9.99 9.87
N LEU A 63 -8.16 -10.37 10.11
CA LEU A 63 -7.48 -10.13 11.39
C LEU A 63 -7.40 -8.64 11.73
N TRP A 64 -7.18 -7.77 10.75
CA TRP A 64 -7.19 -6.32 10.93
C TRP A 64 -8.56 -5.77 11.35
N HIS A 65 -9.66 -6.38 10.90
CA HIS A 65 -11.01 -5.97 11.30
C HIS A 65 -11.32 -6.35 12.77
N LEU A 66 -10.67 -7.38 13.31
CA LEU A 66 -10.83 -7.79 14.71
C LEU A 66 -10.13 -6.86 15.73
N ARG A 67 -9.52 -5.75 15.29
CA ARG A 67 -8.77 -4.83 16.16
C ARG A 67 -9.61 -4.10 17.22
N GLY A 68 -10.95 -4.09 17.07
CA GLY A 68 -11.88 -3.50 18.03
C GLY A 68 -11.87 -1.97 18.15
N ILE A 69 -11.15 -1.27 17.26
CA ILE A 69 -11.05 0.20 17.24
C ILE A 69 -11.44 0.70 15.85
N GLU A 70 -12.63 1.26 15.75
CA GLU A 70 -13.09 1.99 14.57
C GLU A 70 -12.28 3.28 14.39
N THR A 71 -11.86 3.53 13.16
CA THR A 71 -11.07 4.69 12.79
C THR A 71 -11.83 5.49 11.73
N PRO A 72 -11.86 6.84 11.82
CA PRO A 72 -12.54 7.65 10.82
C PRO A 72 -12.03 7.37 9.41
N ALA A 73 -12.93 7.43 8.42
CA ALA A 73 -12.61 7.14 7.03
C ALA A 73 -11.40 7.92 6.50
N TRP A 74 -11.31 9.22 6.82
CA TRP A 74 -10.18 10.05 6.40
C TRP A 74 -8.83 9.57 6.97
N VAL A 75 -8.79 9.05 8.21
CA VAL A 75 -7.57 8.48 8.82
C VAL A 75 -7.13 7.24 8.06
N ASN A 76 -8.08 6.34 7.78
CA ASN A 76 -7.84 5.13 7.01
C ASN A 76 -7.37 5.46 5.59
N PHE A 77 -7.95 6.49 4.97
CA PHE A 77 -7.53 6.95 3.65
C PHE A 77 -6.10 7.48 3.65
N GLN A 78 -5.72 8.31 4.64
CA GLN A 78 -4.32 8.73 4.78
C GLN A 78 -3.37 7.54 4.99
N LEU A 79 -3.76 6.58 5.83
CA LEU A 79 -2.98 5.37 6.07
C LEU A 79 -2.79 4.53 4.81
N TYR A 80 -3.83 4.45 3.97
CA TYR A 80 -3.78 3.84 2.64
C TYR A 80 -2.83 4.59 1.70
N LEU A 81 -2.96 5.91 1.57
CA LEU A 81 -2.14 6.72 0.66
C LEU A 81 -0.64 6.62 1.00
N VAL A 82 -0.32 6.65 2.31
CA VAL A 82 1.06 6.48 2.81
C VAL A 82 1.57 5.08 2.49
N GLY A 83 0.81 4.04 2.83
CA GLY A 83 1.19 2.65 2.55
C GLY A 83 1.41 2.39 1.06
N TRP A 84 0.50 2.86 0.21
CA TRP A 84 0.56 2.70 -1.25
C TRP A 84 1.79 3.40 -1.82
N SER A 85 2.03 4.64 -1.40
CA SER A 85 3.19 5.42 -1.86
C SER A 85 4.50 4.78 -1.44
N LEU A 86 4.57 4.24 -0.22
CA LEU A 86 5.76 3.54 0.28
C LEU A 86 6.01 2.24 -0.50
N PHE A 87 4.96 1.44 -0.71
CA PHE A 87 5.03 0.22 -1.51
C PHE A 87 5.55 0.51 -2.92
N VAL A 88 4.92 1.45 -3.65
CA VAL A 88 5.26 1.77 -5.04
C VAL A 88 6.66 2.37 -5.15
N ALA A 89 7.04 3.27 -4.24
CA ALA A 89 8.38 3.86 -4.21
C ALA A 89 9.47 2.80 -3.97
N ALA A 90 9.25 1.91 -2.99
CA ALA A 90 10.19 0.84 -2.69
C ALA A 90 10.26 -0.20 -3.82
N ALA A 91 9.12 -0.53 -4.46
CA ALA A 91 9.09 -1.43 -5.61
C ALA A 91 9.91 -0.85 -6.79
N ALA A 92 9.71 0.44 -7.11
CA ALA A 92 10.46 1.10 -8.18
C ALA A 92 11.97 1.14 -7.89
N LEU A 93 12.37 1.35 -6.63
CA LEU A 93 13.77 1.28 -6.22
C LEU A 93 14.35 -0.14 -6.22
N ASN A 94 13.54 -1.19 -6.04
CA ASN A 94 13.99 -2.57 -6.22
C ASN A 94 14.27 -2.89 -7.70
N VAL A 95 13.58 -2.23 -8.64
CA VAL A 95 13.89 -2.30 -10.08
C VAL A 95 15.16 -1.50 -10.40
N PHE A 96 15.23 -0.24 -9.96
CA PHE A 96 16.35 0.67 -10.21
C PHE A 96 17.23 0.87 -8.98
N ARG A 97 17.79 -0.23 -8.46
CA ARG A 97 18.61 -0.21 -7.22
C ARG A 97 19.84 0.68 -7.33
N THR A 98 20.39 0.84 -8.52
CA THR A 98 21.55 1.69 -8.82
C THR A 98 21.22 2.68 -9.93
N GLY A 99 22.01 3.74 -10.06
CA GLY A 99 21.83 4.76 -11.09
C GLY A 99 21.03 5.98 -10.61
N GLU A 100 20.60 6.79 -11.57
CA GLU A 100 19.96 8.09 -11.33
C GLU A 100 18.58 7.95 -10.67
N LEU A 101 18.27 8.84 -9.72
CA LEU A 101 17.00 8.85 -8.98
C LEU A 101 15.77 9.11 -9.88
N ARG A 102 15.96 9.74 -11.05
CA ARG A 102 14.85 10.05 -11.97
C ARG A 102 14.11 8.81 -12.46
N PHE A 103 14.79 7.68 -12.64
CA PHE A 103 14.15 6.45 -13.15
C PHE A 103 13.17 5.81 -12.15
N PRO A 104 13.56 5.51 -10.89
CA PRO A 104 12.59 5.01 -9.91
C PRO A 104 11.49 6.02 -9.61
N LEU A 105 11.79 7.33 -9.62
CA LEU A 105 10.77 8.37 -9.43
C LEU A 105 9.76 8.41 -10.58
N LEU A 106 10.21 8.37 -11.84
CA LEU A 106 9.32 8.32 -13.00
C LEU A 106 8.46 7.06 -12.98
N LEU A 107 9.05 5.89 -12.69
CA LEU A 107 8.31 4.64 -12.60
C LEU A 107 7.25 4.70 -11.49
N SER A 108 7.61 5.17 -10.29
CA SER A 108 6.67 5.23 -9.18
C SER A 108 5.52 6.21 -9.44
N VAL A 109 5.81 7.36 -10.05
CA VAL A 109 4.80 8.34 -10.47
C VAL A 109 3.89 7.74 -11.55
N LEU A 110 4.42 7.09 -12.58
CA LEU A 110 3.61 6.46 -13.63
C LEU A 110 2.63 5.42 -13.08
N VAL A 111 3.05 4.63 -12.08
CA VAL A 111 2.17 3.65 -11.42
C VAL A 111 1.01 4.36 -10.72
N VAL A 112 1.28 5.39 -9.92
CA VAL A 112 0.20 6.08 -9.17
C VAL A 112 -0.68 6.98 -10.04
N LEU A 113 -0.19 7.46 -11.18
CA LEU A 113 -1.00 8.18 -12.17
C LEU A 113 -1.88 7.25 -13.02
N SER A 114 -1.75 5.93 -12.89
CA SER A 114 -2.56 5.00 -13.65
C SER A 114 -4.04 5.05 -13.21
N PRO A 115 -5.01 4.91 -14.13
CA PRO A 115 -6.44 4.90 -13.78
C PRO A 115 -6.82 3.84 -12.74
N GLN A 116 -6.07 2.73 -12.73
CA GLN A 116 -6.26 1.64 -11.77
C GLN A 116 -6.00 2.09 -10.33
N THR A 117 -5.06 3.01 -10.09
CA THR A 117 -4.80 3.57 -8.76
C THR A 117 -6.00 4.36 -8.23
N THR A 118 -6.65 5.16 -9.08
CA THR A 118 -7.85 5.92 -8.69
C THR A 118 -9.05 4.99 -8.47
N LEU A 119 -9.20 3.96 -9.32
CA LEU A 119 -10.28 3.00 -9.20
C LEU A 119 -10.16 2.25 -7.87
N ILE A 120 -9.00 1.67 -7.60
CA ILE A 120 -8.80 0.80 -6.43
C ILE A 120 -8.82 1.57 -5.10
N SER A 121 -8.57 2.89 -5.11
CA SER A 121 -8.53 3.68 -3.89
C SER A 121 -9.88 3.80 -3.17
N GLY A 122 -11.01 3.50 -3.81
CA GLY A 122 -12.31 3.51 -3.14
C GLY A 122 -12.56 2.31 -2.20
N TRP A 123 -11.67 1.32 -2.17
CA TRP A 123 -11.69 0.19 -1.23
C TRP A 123 -10.57 0.27 -0.18
N PHE A 124 -10.15 1.49 0.16
CA PHE A 124 -8.96 1.70 0.99
C PHE A 124 -9.02 0.97 2.34
N ASN A 125 -10.19 0.80 2.96
CA ASN A 125 -10.30 0.14 4.27
C ASN A 125 -9.92 -1.35 4.17
N SER A 126 -10.45 -2.04 3.18
CA SER A 126 -10.13 -3.44 2.90
C SER A 126 -8.67 -3.68 2.48
N LEU A 127 -8.06 -2.67 1.85
CA LEU A 127 -6.75 -2.77 1.23
C LEU A 127 -5.59 -2.45 2.17
N ILE A 128 -5.81 -1.65 3.23
CA ILE A 128 -4.77 -1.25 4.19
C ILE A 128 -3.87 -2.43 4.59
N PRO A 129 -4.39 -3.58 5.05
CA PRO A 129 -3.55 -4.66 5.57
C PRO A 129 -2.64 -5.26 4.48
N GLY A 130 -3.19 -5.51 3.30
CA GLY A 130 -2.43 -6.03 2.16
C GLY A 130 -1.36 -5.04 1.69
N ILE A 131 -1.69 -3.76 1.60
CA ILE A 131 -0.76 -2.71 1.16
C ILE A 131 0.41 -2.57 2.14
N TRP A 132 0.14 -2.56 3.44
CA TRP A 132 1.19 -2.46 4.44
C TRP A 132 2.08 -3.70 4.48
N LEU A 133 1.51 -4.89 4.23
CA LEU A 133 2.28 -6.12 4.05
C LEU A 133 3.21 -6.03 2.82
N MET A 134 2.68 -5.56 1.68
CA MET A 134 3.47 -5.36 0.46
C MET A 134 4.55 -4.28 0.65
N ALA A 135 4.25 -3.18 1.32
CA ALA A 135 5.20 -2.13 1.64
C ALA A 135 6.32 -2.64 2.55
N ALA A 136 5.98 -3.39 3.60
CA ALA A 136 6.96 -4.00 4.49
C ALA A 136 7.89 -4.96 3.73
N TYR A 137 7.33 -5.79 2.84
CA TYR A 137 8.11 -6.68 1.97
C TYR A 137 9.06 -5.90 1.06
N THR A 138 8.54 -4.94 0.26
CA THR A 138 9.36 -4.23 -0.74
C THR A 138 10.42 -3.35 -0.09
N VAL A 139 10.11 -2.70 1.04
CA VAL A 139 11.10 -1.94 1.82
C VAL A 139 12.17 -2.89 2.36
N THR A 140 11.81 -4.03 2.94
CA THR A 140 12.80 -5.00 3.46
C THR A 140 13.69 -5.53 2.33
N ALA A 141 13.10 -5.83 1.16
CA ALA A 141 13.81 -6.30 -0.03
C ALA A 141 14.92 -5.35 -0.50
N LEU A 142 14.78 -4.04 -0.26
CA LEU A 142 15.82 -3.05 -0.57
C LEU A 142 17.11 -3.27 0.21
N PHE A 143 17.04 -3.84 1.41
CA PHE A 143 18.17 -3.95 2.34
C PHE A 143 18.77 -5.36 2.44
N VAL A 144 18.15 -6.34 1.78
CA VAL A 144 18.62 -7.73 1.77
C VAL A 144 19.13 -8.14 0.38
N SER A 145 19.80 -9.29 0.33
CA SER A 145 20.22 -9.89 -0.94
C SER A 145 18.99 -10.41 -1.70
N PRO A 146 19.03 -10.50 -3.05
CA PRO A 146 17.92 -11.07 -3.82
C PRO A 146 17.54 -12.50 -3.40
N ARG A 147 18.53 -13.29 -2.93
CA ARG A 147 18.28 -14.64 -2.40
C ARG A 147 17.43 -14.60 -1.14
N VAL A 148 17.76 -13.72 -0.19
CA VAL A 148 16.97 -13.54 1.04
C VAL A 148 15.61 -12.94 0.72
N GLY A 149 15.54 -11.97 -0.21
CA GLY A 149 14.27 -11.39 -0.67
C GLY A 149 13.30 -12.44 -1.22
N ARG A 150 13.78 -13.40 -2.02
CA ARG A 150 12.94 -14.52 -2.48
C ARG A 150 12.45 -15.41 -1.35
N TRP A 151 13.28 -15.65 -0.33
CA TRP A 151 12.85 -16.41 0.85
C TRP A 151 11.83 -15.66 1.69
N LEU A 152 11.86 -14.31 1.71
CA LEU A 152 10.83 -13.51 2.35
C LEU A 152 9.46 -13.66 1.66
N LEU A 153 9.37 -14.11 0.40
CA LEU A 153 8.07 -14.39 -0.20
C LEU A 153 7.32 -15.51 0.53
N VAL A 154 8.01 -16.47 1.15
CA VAL A 154 7.35 -17.57 1.87
C VAL A 154 6.49 -17.07 3.05
N PRO A 155 6.99 -16.21 3.96
CA PRO A 155 6.14 -15.63 5.01
C PRO A 155 5.24 -14.49 4.54
N PHE A 156 5.57 -13.78 3.45
CA PHE A 156 4.78 -12.61 2.98
C PHE A 156 3.71 -12.94 1.94
N VAL A 157 3.80 -14.09 1.28
CA VAL A 157 2.81 -14.65 0.38
C VAL A 157 2.37 -15.97 1.01
N PRO A 158 1.33 -15.96 1.87
CA PRO A 158 0.76 -17.20 2.36
C PRO A 158 0.42 -18.06 1.14
N VAL A 159 0.96 -19.28 1.12
CA VAL A 159 0.54 -20.29 0.15
C VAL A 159 -0.91 -20.60 0.55
N ALA A 160 -1.85 -20.03 -0.21
CA ALA A 160 -3.28 -20.31 -0.06
C ALA A 160 -3.58 -21.76 -0.43
#